data_AF-A0A1X9YS29-F1
#
_entry.id   AF-A0A1X9YS29-F1
#
_cell.length_a   1.000
_cell.length_b   1.000
_cell.length_c   1.000
_cell.angle_alpha   90.00
_cell.angle_beta   90.00
_cell.angle_gamma   90.00
#
_symmetry.space_group_name_H-M   'P 1'
#
loop_
_entity.id
_entity.type
_entity.pdbx_description
1 polymer ?
#
loop_
_entity_poly.entity_id
_entity_poly.type
_entity_poly.pdbx_seq_one_letter_code
_entity_poly.pdbx_strand_id
1 'polypeptide(L)'
;MKEIIKLILEQNPGLVTVALTSFLLPIAILWLTNRNNRKIKELDKSIDQKFKAKDDIREQEKRVYSSLSKILFDVQQLHVSLSGSCIDTSCINDALKKYDSSVSKCHTDIADNMLYLSSSSINLIYDFYNTIGQLKIQLLELEKQKEYSLAHVTVYYSAQNLADILIQIQELFISQRSDLKVEFNKLQQEKMKYCCGQEPPKELKERYEKVRSAMIEQSLL
;
A
#
# COMPACT_ATOMS: atom_id res chain seq x y z
N MET A 1 -25.68 68.91 -25.79
CA MET A 1 -25.27 67.96 -24.72
C MET A 1 -23.75 67.77 -24.67
N LYS A 2 -23.07 67.41 -25.77
CA LYS A 2 -21.60 67.30 -25.81
C LYS A 2 -20.86 68.61 -25.47
N GLU A 3 -21.34 69.75 -25.95
CA GLU A 3 -20.73 71.06 -25.68
C GLU A 3 -20.90 71.53 -24.23
N ILE A 4 -22.05 71.24 -23.62
CA ILE A 4 -22.34 71.56 -22.20
C ILE A 4 -21.44 70.77 -21.27
N ILE A 5 -21.23 69.48 -21.55
CA ILE A 5 -20.33 68.61 -20.77
C ILE A 5 -18.89 69.12 -20.87
N LYS A 6 -18.46 69.57 -22.06
CA LYS A 6 -17.12 70.10 -22.28
C LYS A 6 -16.87 71.40 -21.49
N LEU A 7 -17.86 72.29 -21.45
CA LEU A 7 -17.81 73.54 -20.70
C LEU A 7 -17.70 73.32 -19.17
N ILE A 8 -18.43 72.34 -18.64
CA ILE A 8 -18.42 71.97 -17.21
C ILE A 8 -17.07 71.36 -16.80
N LEU A 9 -16.47 70.55 -17.68
CA LEU A 9 -15.14 69.95 -17.45
C LEU A 9 -14.01 70.99 -17.48
N GLU A 10 -14.07 71.98 -18.37
CA GLU A 10 -13.07 73.04 -18.47
C GLU A 10 -13.11 74.02 -17.29
N GLN A 11 -14.30 74.28 -16.72
CA GLN A 11 -14.45 75.16 -15.55
C GLN A 11 -14.05 74.53 -14.21
N ASN A 12 -14.10 73.20 -14.09
CA ASN A 12 -13.81 72.52 -12.83
C ASN A 12 -13.03 71.22 -13.08
N PRO A 13 -11.71 71.28 -13.29
CA PRO A 13 -10.88 70.09 -13.54
C PRO A 13 -10.93 69.08 -12.36
N GLY A 14 -11.22 69.56 -11.14
CA GLY A 14 -11.38 68.74 -9.94
C GLY A 14 -12.54 67.73 -10.00
N LEU A 15 -13.57 67.99 -10.81
CA LEU A 15 -14.72 67.08 -10.99
C LEU A 15 -14.31 65.75 -11.63
N VAL A 16 -13.30 65.76 -12.52
CA VAL A 16 -12.75 64.56 -13.15
C VAL A 16 -12.03 63.68 -12.12
N THR A 17 -11.20 64.29 -11.26
CA THR A 17 -10.55 63.60 -10.15
C THR A 17 -11.55 63.01 -9.18
N VAL A 18 -12.60 63.75 -8.79
CA VAL A 18 -13.65 63.25 -7.90
C VAL A 18 -14.41 62.08 -8.52
N ALA A 19 -14.80 62.16 -9.79
CA ALA A 19 -15.46 61.04 -10.47
C ALA A 19 -14.57 59.78 -10.55
N LEU A 20 -13.27 59.97 -10.82
CA LEU A 20 -12.29 58.88 -10.85
C LEU A 20 -12.06 58.26 -9.47
N THR A 21 -11.82 59.07 -8.43
CA THR A 21 -11.46 58.57 -7.10
C THR A 21 -12.65 58.11 -6.28
N SER A 22 -13.82 58.73 -6.44
CA SER A 22 -15.01 58.45 -5.62
C SER A 22 -15.92 57.40 -6.23
N PHE A 23 -15.84 57.17 -7.54
CA PHE A 23 -16.75 56.24 -8.23
C PHE A 23 -16.02 55.15 -9.00
N LEU A 24 -15.14 55.51 -9.94
CA LEU A 24 -14.47 54.52 -10.79
C LEU A 24 -13.46 53.67 -10.03
N LEU A 25 -12.66 54.27 -9.15
CA LEU A 25 -11.63 53.57 -8.39
C LEU A 25 -12.24 52.54 -7.41
N PRO A 26 -13.26 52.87 -6.59
CA PRO A 26 -13.92 51.87 -5.74
C PRO A 26 -14.55 50.73 -6.55
N ILE A 27 -15.17 51.02 -7.70
CA ILE A 27 -15.76 49.99 -8.57
C ILE A 27 -14.67 49.09 -9.16
N ALA A 28 -13.56 49.66 -9.63
CA ALA A 28 -12.43 48.90 -10.15
C ALA A 28 -11.78 48.01 -9.07
N ILE A 29 -11.60 48.54 -7.85
CA ILE A 29 -11.08 47.79 -6.70
C ILE A 29 -12.04 46.67 -6.33
N LEU A 30 -13.35 46.93 -6.25
CA LEU A 30 -14.35 45.93 -5.88
C LEU A 30 -14.44 44.83 -6.95
N TRP A 31 -14.33 45.19 -8.23
CA TRP A 31 -14.27 44.24 -9.33
C TRP A 31 -13.00 43.38 -9.28
N LEU A 32 -11.82 43.99 -9.07
CA LEU A 32 -10.55 43.29 -8.90
C LEU A 32 -10.58 42.34 -7.70
N THR A 33 -11.11 42.80 -6.57
CA THR A 33 -11.22 42.02 -5.33
C THR A 33 -12.16 40.84 -5.52
N ASN A 34 -13.33 41.05 -6.12
CA ASN A 34 -14.25 39.96 -6.43
C ASN A 34 -13.65 38.96 -7.44
N ARG A 35 -12.93 39.44 -8.46
CA ARG A 35 -12.26 38.57 -9.44
C ARG A 35 -11.17 37.73 -8.79
N ASN A 36 -10.36 38.32 -7.92
CA ASN A 36 -9.31 37.59 -7.19
C ASN A 36 -9.91 36.61 -6.19
N ASN A 37 -10.93 36.99 -5.43
CA ASN A 37 -11.62 36.08 -4.51
C ASN A 37 -12.24 34.87 -5.22
N ARG A 38 -12.80 35.05 -6.43
CA ARG A 38 -13.29 33.92 -7.24
C ARG A 38 -12.16 32.99 -7.66
N LYS A 39 -11.04 33.53 -8.15
CA LYS A 39 -9.86 32.73 -8.52
C LYS A 39 -9.28 31.97 -7.32
N ILE A 40 -9.19 32.61 -6.15
CA ILE A 40 -8.72 31.97 -4.91
C ILE A 40 -9.65 30.82 -4.54
N LYS A 41 -10.98 31.04 -4.57
CA LYS A 41 -11.95 29.98 -4.26
C LYS A 41 -11.91 28.80 -5.24
N GLU A 42 -11.65 29.07 -6.52
CA GLU A 42 -11.44 28.03 -7.53
C GLU A 42 -10.16 27.23 -7.28
N LEU A 43 -9.07 27.93 -6.93
CA LEU A 43 -7.81 27.32 -6.53
C LEU A 43 -7.99 26.44 -5.28
N ASP A 44 -8.61 26.96 -4.23
CA ASP A 44 -8.90 26.21 -3.00
C ASP A 44 -9.70 24.94 -3.29
N LYS A 45 -10.77 25.04 -4.09
CA LYS A 45 -11.57 23.88 -4.49
C LYS A 45 -10.74 22.86 -5.28
N SER A 46 -9.88 23.31 -6.18
CA SER A 46 -9.01 22.42 -6.96
C SER A 46 -7.96 21.73 -6.09
N ILE A 47 -7.47 22.41 -5.06
CA ILE A 47 -6.51 21.90 -4.08
C ILE A 47 -7.21 20.86 -3.20
N ASP A 48 -8.39 21.16 -2.67
CA ASP A 48 -9.21 20.25 -1.87
C ASP A 48 -9.54 18.95 -2.64
N GLN A 49 -9.90 19.06 -3.91
CA GLN A 49 -10.17 17.89 -4.76
C GLN A 49 -8.92 17.02 -4.94
N LYS A 50 -7.75 17.63 -5.16
CA LYS A 50 -6.48 16.90 -5.26
C LYS A 50 -6.10 16.23 -3.94
N PHE A 51 -6.37 16.88 -2.80
CA PHE A 51 -6.13 16.28 -1.48
C PHE A 51 -7.06 15.10 -1.23
N LYS A 52 -8.36 15.24 -1.49
CA LYS A 52 -9.33 14.14 -1.35
C LYS A 52 -8.94 12.92 -2.20
N ALA A 53 -8.60 13.14 -3.47
CA ALA A 53 -8.16 12.05 -4.34
C ALA A 53 -6.88 11.34 -3.83
N LYS A 54 -5.95 12.08 -3.21
CA LYS A 54 -4.77 11.49 -2.58
C LYS A 54 -5.13 10.69 -1.33
N ASP A 55 -6.05 11.19 -0.50
CA ASP A 55 -6.51 10.48 0.70
C ASP A 55 -7.27 9.20 0.36
N ASP A 56 -8.06 9.21 -0.71
CA ASP A 56 -8.74 8.01 -1.21
C ASP A 56 -7.71 6.94 -1.65
N ILE A 57 -6.68 7.31 -2.42
CA ILE A 57 -5.60 6.38 -2.82
C ILE A 57 -4.88 5.83 -1.57
N ARG A 58 -4.58 6.68 -0.59
CA ARG A 58 -3.92 6.28 0.66
C ARG A 58 -4.77 5.28 1.46
N GLU A 59 -6.09 5.44 1.45
CA GLU A 59 -6.99 4.49 2.09
C GLU A 59 -6.92 3.13 1.41
N GLN A 60 -6.91 3.09 0.07
CA GLN A 60 -6.78 1.83 -0.68
C GLN A 60 -5.43 1.15 -0.44
N GLU A 61 -4.31 1.89 -0.45
CA GLU A 61 -2.98 1.36 -0.10
C GLU A 61 -2.96 0.73 1.30
N LYS A 62 -3.57 1.40 2.29
CA LYS A 62 -3.66 0.89 3.67
C LYS A 62 -4.49 -0.39 3.75
N ARG A 63 -5.61 -0.47 3.03
CA ARG A 63 -6.45 -1.68 2.96
C ARG A 63 -5.66 -2.86 2.40
N VAL A 64 -4.97 -2.66 1.27
CA VAL A 64 -4.13 -3.70 0.66
C VAL A 64 -3.01 -4.13 1.60
N TYR A 65 -2.27 -3.17 2.18
CA TYR A 65 -1.19 -3.47 3.12
C TYR A 65 -1.69 -4.26 4.35
N SER A 66 -2.83 -3.86 4.91
CA SER A 66 -3.46 -4.54 6.05
C SER A 66 -3.84 -5.98 5.69
N SER A 67 -4.43 -6.20 4.51
CA SER A 67 -4.79 -7.54 4.05
C SER A 67 -3.58 -8.44 3.80
N LEU A 68 -2.51 -7.91 3.20
CA LEU A 68 -1.25 -8.64 3.02
C LEU A 68 -0.59 -8.98 4.37
N SER A 69 -0.58 -8.03 5.30
CA SER A 69 -0.06 -8.24 6.65
C SER A 69 -0.83 -9.34 7.37
N LYS A 70 -2.15 -9.36 7.23
CA LYS A 70 -3.00 -10.42 7.80
C LYS A 70 -2.67 -11.79 7.21
N ILE A 71 -2.46 -11.89 5.89
CA ILE A 71 -2.03 -13.14 5.25
C ILE A 71 -0.67 -13.60 5.81
N LEU A 72 0.29 -12.68 5.98
CA LEU A 72 1.58 -13.01 6.61
C LEU A 72 1.38 -13.57 8.03
N PHE A 73 0.52 -12.96 8.84
CA PHE A 73 0.19 -13.48 10.18
C PHE A 73 -0.44 -14.89 10.12
N ASP A 74 -1.30 -15.16 9.14
CA ASP A 74 -1.89 -16.49 8.95
C ASP A 74 -0.82 -17.54 8.58
N VAL A 75 0.18 -17.17 7.76
CA VAL A 75 1.35 -18.02 7.48
C VAL A 75 2.18 -18.27 8.74
N GLN A 76 2.38 -17.24 9.57
CA GLN A 76 3.08 -17.40 10.85
C GLN A 76 2.29 -18.31 11.82
N GLN A 77 0.96 -18.26 11.80
CA GLN A 77 0.12 -19.18 12.56
C GLN A 77 0.18 -20.62 12.01
N LEU A 78 0.34 -20.78 10.68
CA LEU A 78 0.57 -22.07 10.05
C LEU A 78 1.88 -22.70 10.56
N HIS A 79 2.94 -21.91 10.74
CA HIS A 79 4.20 -22.37 11.33
C HIS A 79 3.99 -22.96 12.74
N VAL A 80 3.26 -22.24 13.60
CA VAL A 80 2.95 -22.71 14.96
C VAL A 80 2.14 -24.01 14.93
N SER A 81 1.15 -24.09 14.03
CA SER A 81 0.28 -25.28 13.90
C SER A 81 1.08 -26.51 13.48
N LEU A 82 2.03 -26.35 12.56
CA LEU A 82 2.86 -27.44 12.04
C LEU A 82 4.03 -27.80 12.96
N SER A 83 4.43 -26.91 13.88
CA SER A 83 5.47 -27.17 14.87
C SER A 83 5.00 -28.04 16.04
N GLY A 84 3.69 -28.10 16.30
CA GLY A 84 3.14 -28.59 17.57
C GLY A 84 3.00 -30.11 17.73
N SER A 85 2.72 -30.88 16.67
CA SER A 85 2.50 -32.35 16.74
C SER A 85 1.95 -32.86 15.40
N CYS A 86 2.67 -32.61 14.30
CA CYS A 86 2.28 -33.14 12.99
C CYS A 86 2.71 -34.61 12.89
N ILE A 87 1.93 -35.50 13.52
CA ILE A 87 2.20 -36.95 13.63
C ILE A 87 1.35 -37.75 12.63
N ASP A 88 0.20 -37.21 12.22
CA ASP A 88 -0.78 -37.89 11.37
C ASP A 88 -0.76 -37.42 9.90
N THR A 89 -1.19 -38.32 8.99
CA THR A 89 -1.21 -38.16 7.52
C THR A 89 -2.17 -37.09 6.97
N SER A 90 -2.85 -36.30 7.82
CA SER A 90 -3.76 -35.21 7.39
C SER A 90 -3.43 -33.84 7.98
N CYS A 91 -2.40 -33.74 8.82
CA CYS A 91 -2.08 -32.51 9.55
C CYS A 91 -1.79 -31.32 8.62
N ILE A 92 -1.03 -31.52 7.53
CA ILE A 92 -0.75 -30.45 6.56
C ILE A 92 -2.03 -30.07 5.81
N ASN A 93 -2.80 -31.06 5.35
CA ASN A 93 -4.04 -30.82 4.61
C ASN A 93 -5.08 -30.03 5.41
N ASP A 94 -5.26 -30.36 6.69
CA ASP A 94 -6.21 -29.67 7.55
C ASP A 94 -5.75 -28.25 7.91
N ALA A 95 -4.43 -28.06 8.09
CA ALA A 95 -3.84 -26.74 8.29
C ALA A 95 -3.98 -25.85 7.04
N LEU A 96 -3.76 -26.41 5.83
CA LEU A 96 -3.93 -25.73 4.55
C LEU A 96 -5.38 -25.32 4.30
N LYS A 97 -6.37 -26.16 4.63
CA LYS A 97 -7.79 -25.79 4.49
C LYS A 97 -8.17 -24.55 5.32
N LYS A 98 -7.70 -24.48 6.58
CA LYS A 98 -7.93 -23.32 7.45
C LYS A 98 -7.25 -22.07 6.89
N TYR A 99 -6.02 -22.23 6.42
CA TYR A 99 -5.24 -21.17 5.78
C TYR A 99 -5.95 -20.62 4.54
N ASP A 100 -6.41 -21.48 3.64
CA ASP A 100 -7.06 -21.10 2.38
C ASP A 100 -8.35 -20.31 2.60
N SER A 101 -9.13 -20.70 3.60
CA SER A 101 -10.34 -19.95 3.99
C SER A 101 -10.02 -18.53 4.46
N SER A 102 -8.91 -18.33 5.17
CA SER A 102 -8.50 -17.01 5.64
C SER A 102 -7.93 -16.13 4.53
N VAL A 103 -7.07 -16.70 3.68
CA VAL A 103 -6.47 -15.99 2.53
C VAL A 103 -7.54 -15.55 1.52
N SER A 104 -8.53 -16.41 1.26
CA SER A 104 -9.63 -16.10 0.33
C SER A 104 -10.39 -14.84 0.74
N LYS A 105 -10.62 -14.63 2.04
CA LYS A 105 -11.28 -13.41 2.55
C LYS A 105 -10.47 -12.14 2.27
N CYS A 106 -9.14 -12.24 2.34
CA CYS A 106 -8.25 -11.11 2.10
C CYS A 106 -8.05 -10.84 0.60
N HIS A 107 -8.27 -11.84 -0.26
CA HIS A 107 -8.06 -11.72 -1.70
C HIS A 107 -9.02 -10.70 -2.35
N THR A 108 -10.30 -10.73 -1.99
CA THR A 108 -11.28 -9.76 -2.51
C THR A 108 -10.87 -8.33 -2.16
N ASP A 109 -10.50 -8.09 -0.90
CA ASP A 109 -10.03 -6.77 -0.45
C ASP A 109 -8.77 -6.31 -1.19
N ILE A 110 -7.87 -7.23 -1.55
CA ILE A 110 -6.67 -6.87 -2.33
C ILE A 110 -7.08 -6.55 -3.78
N ALA A 111 -7.86 -7.42 -4.42
CA ALA A 111 -8.24 -7.28 -5.82
C ALA A 111 -9.03 -6.00 -6.10
N ASP A 112 -9.99 -5.66 -5.24
CA ASP A 112 -10.83 -4.46 -5.38
C ASP A 112 -10.00 -3.17 -5.32
N ASN A 113 -8.88 -3.21 -4.61
CA ASN A 113 -8.04 -2.05 -4.32
C ASN A 113 -6.75 -1.99 -5.18
N MET A 114 -6.39 -3.08 -5.87
CA MET A 114 -5.20 -3.14 -6.73
C MET A 114 -5.24 -2.16 -7.90
N LEU A 115 -6.43 -1.83 -8.42
CA LEU A 115 -6.60 -0.89 -9.54
C LEU A 115 -6.09 0.53 -9.24
N TYR A 116 -5.99 0.87 -7.96
CA TYR A 116 -5.54 2.18 -7.49
C TYR A 116 -4.04 2.22 -7.17
N LEU A 117 -3.33 1.10 -7.34
CA LEU A 117 -1.92 0.96 -7.01
C LEU A 117 -1.02 1.17 -8.22
N SER A 118 0.23 1.53 -7.94
CA SER A 118 1.28 1.59 -8.97
C SER A 118 1.61 0.19 -9.51
N SER A 119 2.03 0.10 -10.77
CA SER A 119 2.45 -1.17 -11.38
C SER A 119 3.58 -1.87 -10.61
N SER A 120 4.50 -1.11 -10.02
CA SER A 120 5.56 -1.65 -9.16
C SER A 120 5.01 -2.34 -7.91
N SER A 121 4.02 -1.72 -7.25
CA SER A 121 3.34 -2.32 -6.10
C SER A 121 2.56 -3.58 -6.50
N ILE A 122 1.88 -3.55 -7.65
CA ILE A 122 1.14 -4.69 -8.20
C ILE A 122 2.07 -5.88 -8.46
N ASN A 123 3.25 -5.66 -9.04
CA ASN A 123 4.22 -6.72 -9.28
C ASN A 123 4.68 -7.38 -7.96
N LEU A 124 4.98 -6.59 -6.94
CA LEU A 124 5.34 -7.14 -5.62
C LEU A 124 4.18 -7.94 -5.00
N ILE A 125 2.92 -7.53 -5.22
CA ILE A 125 1.76 -8.31 -4.77
C ILE A 125 1.67 -9.64 -5.51
N TYR A 126 1.98 -9.68 -6.82
CA TYR A 126 2.06 -10.94 -7.54
C TYR A 126 3.20 -11.83 -7.02
N ASP A 127 4.37 -11.27 -6.71
CA ASP A 127 5.47 -12.01 -6.09
C ASP A 127 5.08 -12.57 -4.72
N PHE A 128 4.29 -11.81 -3.95
CA PHE A 128 3.72 -12.24 -2.67
C PHE A 128 2.81 -13.45 -2.85
N TYR A 129 1.88 -13.39 -3.82
CA TYR A 129 1.00 -14.52 -4.13
C TYR A 129 1.75 -15.73 -4.69
N ASN A 130 2.78 -15.51 -5.50
CA ASN A 130 3.62 -16.58 -6.02
C ASN A 130 4.33 -17.31 -4.88
N THR A 131 4.86 -16.56 -3.90
CA THR A 131 5.49 -17.14 -2.70
C THR A 131 4.50 -17.98 -1.89
N ILE A 132 3.24 -17.56 -1.77
CA ILE A 132 2.17 -18.36 -1.14
C ILE A 132 1.88 -19.62 -1.95
N GLY A 133 1.80 -19.50 -3.28
CA GLY A 133 1.59 -20.64 -4.18
C GLY A 133 2.69 -21.69 -4.03
N GLN A 134 3.95 -21.25 -4.04
CA GLN A 134 5.11 -22.11 -3.83
C GLN A 134 5.09 -22.78 -2.46
N LEU A 135 4.77 -22.05 -1.40
CA LEU A 135 4.61 -22.63 -0.06
C LEU A 135 3.59 -23.77 -0.06
N LYS A 136 2.43 -23.59 -0.70
CA LYS A 136 1.40 -24.64 -0.80
C LYS A 136 1.90 -25.87 -1.54
N ILE A 137 2.55 -25.67 -2.68
CA ILE A 137 3.10 -26.78 -3.49
C ILE A 137 4.12 -27.56 -2.67
N GLN A 138 5.05 -26.87 -1.99
CA GLN A 138 6.05 -27.49 -1.13
C GLN A 138 5.41 -28.29 0.01
N LEU A 139 4.43 -27.72 0.69
CA LEU A 139 3.73 -28.40 1.79
C LEU A 139 2.98 -29.66 1.31
N LEU A 140 2.29 -29.59 0.17
CA LEU A 140 1.60 -30.74 -0.41
C LEU A 140 2.56 -31.84 -0.86
N GLU A 141 3.74 -31.48 -1.35
CA GLU A 141 4.74 -32.46 -1.76
C GLU A 141 5.42 -33.11 -0.54
N LEU A 142 5.69 -32.34 0.53
CA LEU A 142 6.13 -32.90 1.80
C LEU A 142 5.10 -33.87 2.42
N GLU A 143 3.80 -33.59 2.26
CA GLU A 143 2.74 -34.51 2.66
C GLU A 143 2.83 -35.85 1.89
N LYS A 144 3.06 -35.81 0.56
CA LYS A 144 3.22 -37.02 -0.26
C LYS A 144 4.46 -37.82 0.11
N GLN A 145 5.56 -37.13 0.39
CA GLN A 145 6.84 -37.73 0.78
C GLN A 145 6.89 -38.14 2.26
N LYS A 146 5.85 -37.79 3.03
CA LYS A 146 5.72 -38.04 4.48
C LYS A 146 6.83 -37.38 5.31
N GLU A 147 7.39 -36.27 4.82
CA GLU A 147 8.45 -35.52 5.50
C GLU A 147 7.86 -34.38 6.35
N TYR A 148 6.95 -34.73 7.27
CA TYR A 148 6.22 -33.77 8.10
C TYR A 148 7.13 -32.91 8.99
N SER A 149 8.29 -33.44 9.39
CA SER A 149 9.26 -32.70 10.19
C SER A 149 9.84 -31.48 9.48
N LEU A 150 9.76 -31.39 8.15
CA LEU A 150 10.28 -30.25 7.38
C LEU A 150 9.20 -29.19 7.09
N ALA A 151 7.93 -29.50 7.31
CA ALA A 151 6.82 -28.60 6.97
C ALA A 151 6.94 -27.24 7.68
N HIS A 152 7.24 -27.23 8.98
CA HIS A 152 7.44 -25.99 9.72
C HIS A 152 8.67 -25.19 9.24
N VAL A 153 9.76 -25.87 8.84
CA VAL A 153 10.95 -25.24 8.28
C VAL A 153 10.63 -24.52 6.97
N THR A 154 9.86 -25.16 6.10
CA THR A 154 9.37 -24.56 4.86
C THR A 154 8.57 -23.29 5.13
N VAL A 155 7.63 -23.36 6.08
CA VAL A 155 6.79 -22.20 6.44
C VAL A 155 7.63 -21.07 7.02
N TYR A 156 8.67 -21.38 7.81
CA TYR A 156 9.58 -20.39 8.37
C TYR A 156 10.24 -19.54 7.27
N TYR A 157 10.85 -20.17 6.26
CA TYR A 157 11.51 -19.45 5.18
C TYR A 157 10.52 -18.70 4.29
N SER A 158 9.38 -19.30 3.95
CA SER A 158 8.34 -18.60 3.19
C SER A 158 7.81 -17.37 3.94
N ALA A 159 7.64 -17.45 5.26
CA ALA A 159 7.21 -16.32 6.08
C ALA A 159 8.24 -15.17 6.05
N GLN A 160 9.54 -15.48 6.06
CA GLN A 160 10.58 -14.46 5.93
C GLN A 160 10.53 -13.78 4.57
N ASN A 161 10.41 -14.55 3.48
CA ASN A 161 10.30 -13.99 2.13
C ASN A 161 9.05 -13.11 1.98
N LEU A 162 7.91 -13.53 2.53
CA LEU A 162 6.68 -12.74 2.54
C LEU A 162 6.84 -11.45 3.34
N ALA A 163 7.51 -11.50 4.49
CA ALA A 163 7.82 -10.30 5.27
C ALA A 163 8.73 -9.33 4.49
N ASP A 164 9.71 -9.85 3.75
CA ASP A 164 10.58 -9.03 2.89
C ASP A 164 9.82 -8.33 1.77
N ILE A 165 8.92 -9.04 1.09
CA ILE A 165 8.06 -8.45 0.06
C ILE A 165 7.15 -7.38 0.66
N LEU A 166 6.57 -7.65 1.84
CA LEU A 166 5.68 -6.72 2.53
C LEU A 166 6.40 -5.42 2.94
N ILE A 167 7.63 -5.52 3.43
CA ILE A 167 8.49 -4.37 3.75
C ILE A 167 8.77 -3.54 2.49
N GLN A 168 9.06 -4.19 1.35
CA GLN A 168 9.27 -3.51 0.07
C GLN A 168 8.02 -2.78 -0.43
N ILE A 169 6.84 -3.40 -0.29
CA ILE A 169 5.56 -2.76 -0.63
C ILE A 169 5.36 -1.50 0.21
N GLN A 170 5.62 -1.58 1.52
CA GLN A 170 5.49 -0.43 2.40
C GLN A 170 6.51 0.67 2.08
N GLU A 171 7.75 0.30 1.77
CA GLU A 171 8.78 1.24 1.33
C GLU A 171 8.35 1.96 0.04
N LEU A 172 7.72 1.26 -0.93
CA LEU A 172 7.15 1.89 -2.12
C LEU A 172 6.04 2.88 -1.76
N PHE A 173 5.06 2.47 -0.95
CA PHE A 173 3.95 3.35 -0.54
C PHE A 173 4.44 4.61 0.20
N ILE A 174 5.56 4.53 0.92
CA ILE A 174 6.12 5.66 1.67
C ILE A 174 7.08 6.48 0.80
N SER A 175 7.83 5.86 -0.11
CA SER A 175 8.78 6.57 -0.99
C SER A 175 8.08 7.57 -1.91
N GLN A 176 6.83 7.27 -2.28
CA GLN A 176 5.93 8.15 -3.03
C GLN A 176 5.42 9.34 -2.21
N ARG A 177 5.76 9.40 -0.92
CA ARG A 177 5.33 10.43 0.04
C ARG A 177 6.53 11.29 0.46
N SER A 178 6.40 12.61 0.41
CA SER A 178 7.45 13.53 0.89
C SER A 178 7.32 13.83 2.39
N ASP A 179 6.13 13.63 2.95
CA ASP A 179 5.74 13.91 4.34
C ASP A 179 6.09 12.77 5.32
N LEU A 180 6.02 11.50 4.88
CA LEU A 180 6.18 10.33 5.75
C LEU A 180 7.57 9.68 5.75
N LYS A 181 8.53 10.23 4.98
CA LYS A 181 9.91 9.71 4.93
C LYS A 181 10.63 9.74 6.27
N VAL A 182 10.19 10.60 7.19
CA VAL A 182 10.82 10.80 8.51
C VAL A 182 10.36 9.76 9.54
N GLU A 183 9.19 9.14 9.36
CA GLU A 183 8.59 8.22 10.35
C GLU A 183 8.83 6.72 10.04
N PHE A 184 9.22 6.38 8.81
CA PHE A 184 9.46 5.00 8.43
C PHE A 184 10.86 4.53 8.85
N ASN A 185 10.90 3.56 9.78
CA ASN A 185 12.13 2.90 10.17
C ASN A 185 12.13 1.43 9.70
N LYS A 186 12.81 1.18 8.58
CA LYS A 186 12.98 -0.16 8.00
C LYS A 186 13.53 -1.19 9.01
N LEU A 187 14.45 -0.77 9.87
CA LEU A 187 15.06 -1.63 10.91
C LEU A 187 14.04 -2.09 11.96
N GLN A 188 12.99 -1.29 12.23
CA GLN A 188 11.93 -1.71 13.15
C GLN A 188 11.01 -2.76 12.53
N GLN A 189 10.89 -2.77 11.19
CA GLN A 189 10.05 -3.73 10.47
C GLN A 189 10.74 -5.05 10.20
N GLU A 190 12.08 -5.11 10.22
CA GLU A 190 12.82 -6.37 10.13
C GLU A 190 12.40 -7.38 11.20
N LYS A 191 11.86 -6.90 12.34
CA LYS A 191 11.28 -7.75 13.38
C LYS A 191 10.15 -8.65 12.87
N MET A 192 9.43 -8.25 11.81
CA MET A 192 8.38 -9.06 11.18
C MET A 192 8.91 -10.39 10.62
N LYS A 193 10.19 -10.45 10.24
CA LYS A 193 10.83 -11.68 9.75
C LYS A 193 10.98 -12.76 10.83
N TYR A 194 11.10 -12.34 12.09
CA TYR A 194 11.42 -13.22 13.20
C TYR A 194 10.20 -13.60 14.05
N CYS A 195 8.98 -13.23 13.62
CA CYS A 195 7.75 -13.56 14.34
C CYS A 195 7.44 -15.06 14.38
N CYS A 196 8.02 -15.87 13.49
CA CYS A 196 7.90 -17.34 13.53
C CYS A 196 8.72 -18.00 14.67
N GLY A 197 9.47 -17.23 15.45
CA GLY A 197 10.32 -17.75 16.52
C GLY A 197 11.78 -17.93 16.09
N GLN A 198 12.49 -18.85 16.75
CA GLN A 198 13.92 -19.07 16.53
C GLN A 198 14.18 -19.73 15.16
N GLU A 199 15.35 -19.45 14.60
CA GLU A 199 15.79 -20.10 13.35
C GLU A 199 15.82 -21.63 13.54
N PRO A 200 15.33 -22.41 12.55
CA PRO A 200 15.40 -23.86 12.60
C PRO A 200 16.84 -24.37 12.82
N PRO A 201 17.05 -25.45 13.60
CA PRO A 201 18.36 -26.07 13.80
C PRO A 201 19.07 -26.39 12.48
N LYS A 202 20.41 -26.29 12.48
CA LYS A 202 21.24 -26.52 11.29
C LYS A 202 20.96 -27.86 10.59
N GLU A 203 20.75 -28.93 11.37
CA GLU A 203 20.45 -30.26 10.83
C GLU A 203 19.16 -30.29 9.99
N LEU A 204 18.10 -29.62 10.47
CA LEU A 204 16.83 -29.53 9.75
C LEU A 204 16.95 -28.62 8.51
N LYS A 205 17.77 -27.57 8.59
CA LYS A 205 18.07 -26.67 7.47
C LYS A 205 18.80 -27.41 6.34
N GLU A 206 19.84 -28.16 6.66
CA GLU A 206 20.58 -28.95 5.67
C GLU A 206 19.70 -30.03 5.02
N ARG A 207 18.82 -30.66 5.81
CA ARG A 207 17.87 -31.64 5.30
C ARG A 207 16.82 -31.00 4.38
N TYR A 208 16.30 -29.84 4.75
CA TYR A 208 15.41 -29.04 3.91
C TYR A 208 16.06 -28.66 2.57
N GLU A 209 17.30 -28.16 2.57
CA GLU A 209 17.98 -27.76 1.33
C GLU A 209 18.22 -28.94 0.38
N LYS A 210 18.53 -30.13 0.92
CA LYS A 210 18.66 -31.36 0.12
C LYS A 210 17.34 -31.75 -0.55
N VAL A 211 16.25 -31.73 0.22
CA VAL A 211 14.91 -32.11 -0.25
C VAL A 211 14.41 -31.09 -1.28
N ARG A 212 14.58 -29.80 -1.00
CA ARG A 212 14.24 -28.71 -1.92
C ARG A 212 15.01 -28.82 -3.23
N SER A 213 16.31 -29.08 -3.17
CA SER A 213 17.14 -29.25 -4.38
C SER A 213 16.66 -30.44 -5.21
N ALA A 214 16.35 -31.57 -4.56
CA ALA A 214 15.79 -32.73 -5.24
C ALA A 214 14.41 -32.44 -5.89
N MET A 215 13.56 -31.63 -5.26
CA MET A 215 12.28 -31.20 -5.83
C MET A 215 12.46 -30.32 -7.06
N ILE A 216 13.47 -29.43 -7.06
CA ILE A 216 13.81 -28.59 -8.21
C ILE A 216 14.33 -29.46 -9.37
N GLU A 217 15.22 -30.41 -9.10
CA GLU A 217 15.74 -31.35 -10.10
C GLU A 217 14.63 -32.21 -10.73
N GLN A 218 13.61 -32.54 -9.95
CA GLN A 218 12.42 -33.29 -10.40
C GLN A 218 11.35 -32.41 -11.08
N SER A 219 11.60 -31.11 -11.26
CA SER A 219 10.65 -30.14 -11.82
C SER A 219 9.30 -30.08 -11.07
N LEU A 220 9.34 -30.26 -9.75
CA LEU A 220 8.16 -30.17 -8.87
C LEU A 220 7.96 -28.75 -8.29
N LEU A 221 8.90 -27.83 -8.50
CA LEU A 221 8.92 -26.44 -8.03
C LEU A 221 9.30 -25.45 -9.13
#